data_AF-A0A6M1ZU21-F1
#
_entry.id   AF-A0A6M1ZU21-F1
#
_cell.length_a   1.000
_cell.length_b   1.000
_cell.length_c   1.000
_cell.angle_alpha   90.00
_cell.angle_beta   90.00
_cell.angle_gamma   90.00
#
_symmetry.space_group_name_H-M   'P 1'
#
loop_
_entity.id
_entity.type
_entity.pdbx_description
1 polymer ?
#
loop_
_entity_poly.entity_id
_entity_poly.type
_entity_poly.pdbx_seq_one_letter_code
_entity_poly.pdbx_strand_id
1 'polypeptide(L)'
;MKEVCELARNIESRSTIVKNAFIAFYLYKTVVLREPNNSEALFGLARQYLIAGNLTLAGNYFLESYRLSSASMSLGPASGFLMHGILAFHFGTIDHAIKCFEMSLSLEITFEAYYWLGEAYSAKGELYTAIGAFSECIGLCSQWTMESSSQLVQSAFDNISRLEAQIVSQVD
;
A
#
# COMPACT_ATOMS: atom_id res chain seq x y z
N MET A 1 17.52 19.40 -6.83
CA MET A 1 16.34 18.98 -6.04
C MET A 1 16.55 17.70 -5.24
N LYS A 2 17.43 16.76 -5.65
CA LYS A 2 17.79 15.57 -4.86
C LYS A 2 18.19 15.84 -3.40
N GLU A 3 19.08 16.82 -3.18
CA GLU A 3 19.51 17.24 -1.83
C GLU A 3 18.34 17.75 -0.96
N VAL A 4 17.30 18.31 -1.58
CA VAL A 4 16.09 18.79 -0.88
C VAL A 4 15.22 17.62 -0.42
N CYS A 5 15.08 16.58 -1.25
CA CYS A 5 14.41 15.34 -0.86
C CYS A 5 15.16 14.60 0.25
N GLU A 6 16.50 14.57 0.18
CA GLU A 6 17.34 13.97 1.21
C GLU A 6 17.23 14.72 2.54
N LEU A 7 17.27 16.05 2.51
CA LEU A 7 17.03 16.89 3.68
C LEU A 7 15.64 16.63 4.28
N ALA A 8 14.59 16.58 3.46
CA ALA A 8 13.24 16.29 3.92
C ALA A 8 13.16 14.92 4.62
N ARG A 9 13.76 13.88 4.03
CA ARG A 9 13.81 12.53 4.61
C ARG A 9 14.55 12.49 5.95
N ASN A 10 15.66 13.22 6.05
CA ASN A 10 16.45 13.33 7.28
C ASN A 10 15.72 14.11 8.40
N ILE A 11 14.80 15.00 8.04
CA ILE A 11 13.96 15.73 9.00
C ILE A 11 12.85 14.83 9.53
N GLU A 12 12.25 14.00 8.67
CA GLU A 12 11.24 13.00 9.07
C GLU A 12 11.80 11.96 10.06
N SER A 13 13.06 11.54 9.91
CA SER A 13 13.67 10.51 10.76
C SER A 13 14.03 10.98 12.18
N ARG A 14 13.91 12.28 12.48
CA ARG A 14 14.21 12.86 13.80
C ARG A 14 12.90 13.07 14.58
N SER A 15 12.77 12.43 15.74
CA SER A 15 11.54 12.06 16.48
C SER A 15 10.59 13.17 17.00
N THR A 16 10.60 14.39 16.45
CA THR A 16 9.64 15.44 16.82
C THR A 16 8.53 15.57 15.76
N ILE A 17 7.55 14.67 15.87
CA ILE A 17 6.57 14.31 14.81
C ILE A 17 5.85 15.51 14.18
N VAL A 18 5.37 16.48 14.97
CA VAL A 18 4.50 17.53 14.42
C VAL A 18 5.27 18.62 13.67
N LYS A 19 6.32 19.19 14.26
CA LYS A 19 7.06 20.32 13.65
C LYS A 19 7.87 19.87 12.42
N ASN A 20 8.37 18.64 12.43
CA ASN A 20 9.18 18.10 11.35
C ASN A 20 8.32 17.67 10.14
N ALA A 21 7.09 17.18 10.37
CA ALA A 21 6.13 16.89 9.30
C ALA A 21 5.77 18.14 8.49
N PHE A 22 5.54 19.29 9.15
CA PHE A 22 5.29 20.55 8.45
C PHE A 22 6.46 20.96 7.54
N ILE A 23 7.70 20.85 8.01
CA ILE A 23 8.87 21.23 7.21
C ILE A 23 9.05 20.27 6.03
N ALA A 24 8.95 18.96 6.27
CA ALA A 24 9.04 17.95 5.22
C ALA A 24 7.95 18.14 4.14
N PHE A 25 6.72 18.46 4.55
CA PHE A 25 5.63 18.80 3.64
C PHE A 25 6.00 19.94 2.70
N TYR A 26 6.49 21.06 3.23
CA TYR A 26 6.87 22.20 2.38
C TYR A 26 8.04 21.85 1.47
N LEU A 27 9.06 21.14 1.95
CA LEU A 27 10.20 20.73 1.12
C LEU A 27 9.74 19.85 -0.04
N TYR A 28 8.95 18.80 0.21
CA TYR A 28 8.43 17.95 -0.87
C TYR A 28 7.51 18.71 -1.82
N LYS A 29 6.64 19.59 -1.31
CA LYS A 29 5.78 20.44 -2.14
C LYS A 29 6.60 21.35 -3.06
N THR A 30 7.71 21.91 -2.59
CA THR A 30 8.59 22.73 -3.45
C THR A 30 9.28 21.91 -4.53
N VAL A 31 9.61 20.65 -4.24
CA VAL A 31 10.17 19.74 -5.25
C VAL A 31 9.11 19.44 -6.31
N VAL A 32 7.90 19.06 -5.92
CA VAL A 32 6.80 18.76 -6.85
C VAL A 32 6.43 19.99 -7.71
N LEU A 33 6.48 21.21 -7.16
CA LEU A 33 6.21 22.42 -7.93
C LEU A 33 7.27 22.71 -9.02
N ARG A 34 8.52 22.28 -8.81
CA ARG A 34 9.62 22.48 -9.76
C ARG A 34 9.81 21.30 -10.69
N GLU A 35 9.61 20.10 -10.18
CA GLU A 35 9.76 18.81 -10.85
C GLU A 35 8.49 17.99 -10.61
N PRO A 36 7.39 18.25 -11.36
CA PRO A 36 6.11 17.57 -11.14
C PRO A 36 6.18 16.05 -11.27
N ASN A 37 7.18 15.55 -12.00
CA ASN A 37 7.39 14.13 -12.26
C ASN A 37 8.43 13.48 -11.32
N ASN A 38 8.81 14.15 -10.23
CA ASN A 38 9.75 13.59 -9.26
C ASN A 38 9.02 12.58 -8.35
N SER A 39 9.15 11.29 -8.67
CA SER A 39 8.49 10.20 -7.93
C SER A 39 8.81 10.21 -6.44
N GLU A 40 10.06 10.46 -6.06
CA GLU A 40 10.47 10.51 -4.67
C GLU A 40 9.76 11.62 -3.88
N ALA A 41 9.63 12.80 -4.48
CA ALA A 41 8.94 13.92 -3.86
C ALA A 41 7.42 13.71 -3.78
N LEU A 42 6.83 13.09 -4.79
CA LEU A 42 5.42 12.69 -4.77
C LEU A 42 5.17 11.65 -3.66
N PHE A 43 6.06 10.66 -3.51
CA PHE A 43 6.01 9.67 -2.43
C PHE A 43 6.14 10.32 -1.05
N GLY A 44 7.07 11.27 -0.90
CA GLY A 44 7.23 12.07 0.31
C GLY A 44 5.98 12.86 0.66
N LEU A 45 5.40 13.55 -0.31
CA LEU A 45 4.18 14.34 -0.13
C LEU A 45 2.97 13.46 0.20
N ALA A 46 2.87 12.28 -0.42
CA ALA A 46 1.84 11.29 -0.13
C ALA A 46 1.85 10.85 1.35
N ARG A 47 3.04 10.55 1.90
CA ARG A 47 3.18 10.25 3.35
C ARG A 47 2.74 11.41 4.23
N GLN A 48 3.04 12.65 3.85
CA GLN A 48 2.63 13.82 4.63
C GLN A 48 1.10 13.98 4.65
N TYR A 49 0.44 13.73 3.52
CA TYR A 49 -1.02 13.70 3.48
C TYR A 49 -1.62 12.52 4.27
N LEU A 50 -0.93 11.37 4.30
CA LEU A 50 -1.33 10.23 5.12
C LEU A 50 -1.27 10.56 6.62
N ILE A 51 -0.18 11.17 7.09
CA ILE A 51 -0.03 11.63 8.48
C ILE A 51 -1.11 12.66 8.84
N ALA A 52 -1.47 13.55 7.89
CA ALA A 52 -2.53 14.53 8.06
C ALA A 52 -3.95 13.94 7.98
N GLY A 53 -4.10 12.64 7.73
CA GLY A 53 -5.40 11.97 7.57
C GLY A 53 -6.10 12.30 6.25
N ASN A 54 -5.45 12.99 5.32
CA ASN A 54 -5.98 13.25 3.99
C ASN A 54 -5.67 12.06 3.06
N LEU A 55 -6.41 10.98 3.28
CA LEU A 55 -6.27 9.72 2.56
C LEU A 55 -6.41 9.92 1.04
N THR A 56 -7.21 10.92 0.64
CA THR A 56 -7.41 11.29 -0.77
C THR A 56 -6.19 11.76 -1.51
N LEU A 57 -5.56 12.78 -0.97
CA LEU A 57 -4.37 13.31 -1.59
C LEU A 57 -3.22 12.33 -1.42
N ALA A 58 -3.13 11.66 -0.27
CA ALA A 58 -2.10 10.65 -0.02
C ALA A 58 -2.11 9.58 -1.11
N GLY A 59 -3.27 8.99 -1.34
CA GLY A 59 -3.45 7.94 -2.32
C GLY A 59 -3.16 8.36 -3.76
N ASN A 60 -3.64 9.53 -4.19
CA ASN A 60 -3.37 10.04 -5.53
C ASN A 60 -1.87 10.30 -5.77
N TYR A 61 -1.18 10.88 -4.78
CA TYR A 61 0.26 11.13 -4.88
C TYR A 61 1.08 9.84 -4.81
N PHE A 62 0.63 8.82 -4.06
CA PHE A 62 1.23 7.49 -4.13
C PHE A 62 1.10 6.89 -5.52
N LEU A 63 -0.10 6.91 -6.11
CA LEU A 63 -0.33 6.36 -7.45
C LEU A 63 0.56 7.02 -8.50
N GLU A 64 0.63 8.36 -8.49
CA GLU A 64 1.46 9.09 -9.45
C GLU A 64 2.95 8.84 -9.21
N SER A 65 3.38 8.78 -7.95
CA SER A 65 4.74 8.37 -7.59
C SER A 65 5.09 7.01 -8.16
N TYR A 66 4.23 6.01 -7.91
CA TYR A 66 4.45 4.64 -8.39
C TYR A 66 4.49 4.59 -9.91
N ARG A 67 3.55 5.25 -10.60
CA ARG A 67 3.52 5.36 -12.06
C ARG A 67 4.81 5.97 -12.62
N LEU A 68 5.39 6.96 -11.94
CA LEU A 68 6.62 7.64 -12.39
C LEU A 68 7.89 6.87 -12.04
N SER A 69 7.97 6.26 -10.86
CA SER A 69 9.09 5.37 -10.52
C SER A 69 9.10 4.10 -11.37
N SER A 70 7.91 3.66 -11.80
CA SER A 70 7.72 2.58 -12.74
C SER A 70 7.50 3.06 -14.17
N ALA A 71 7.80 4.31 -14.54
CA ALA A 71 7.61 4.78 -15.92
C ALA A 71 8.52 4.06 -16.94
N SER A 72 9.49 3.27 -16.47
CA SER A 72 10.26 2.30 -17.26
C SER A 72 9.59 0.92 -17.40
N MET A 73 8.46 0.69 -16.73
CA MET A 73 7.68 -0.54 -16.70
C MET A 73 6.26 -0.19 -17.18
N SER A 74 5.87 -0.69 -18.35
CA SER A 74 4.46 -0.68 -18.74
C SER A 74 3.71 -1.52 -17.70
N LEU A 75 3.06 -0.87 -16.72
CA LEU A 75 2.19 -1.56 -15.77
C LEU A 75 1.11 -2.26 -16.59
N GLY A 76 1.11 -3.59 -16.55
CA GLY A 76 0.08 -4.38 -17.20
C GLY A 76 -1.30 -4.04 -16.60
N PRO A 77 -2.39 -4.35 -17.31
CA PRO A 77 -3.74 -4.13 -16.79
C PRO A 77 -3.94 -4.66 -15.36
N ALA A 78 -3.37 -5.82 -15.03
CA ALA A 78 -3.41 -6.39 -13.68
C ALA A 78 -2.80 -5.46 -12.63
N SER A 79 -1.55 -5.03 -12.81
CA SER A 79 -0.88 -4.12 -11.87
C SER A 79 -1.61 -2.78 -11.75
N GLY A 80 -2.26 -2.30 -12.82
CA GLY A 80 -3.12 -1.12 -12.75
C GLY A 80 -4.29 -1.30 -11.79
N PHE A 81 -5.03 -2.41 -11.92
CA PHE A 81 -6.13 -2.74 -11.00
C PHE A 81 -5.66 -2.97 -9.57
N LEU A 82 -4.51 -3.61 -9.37
CA LEU A 82 -3.89 -3.77 -8.04
C LEU A 82 -3.67 -2.41 -7.37
N MET A 83 -3.06 -1.46 -8.07
CA MET A 83 -2.80 -0.12 -7.53
C MET A 83 -4.08 0.65 -7.22
N HIS A 84 -5.09 0.56 -8.10
CA HIS A 84 -6.41 1.14 -7.83
C HIS A 84 -7.09 0.52 -6.60
N GLY A 85 -6.93 -0.79 -6.39
CA GLY A 85 -7.44 -1.47 -5.21
C GLY A 85 -6.76 -1.01 -3.92
N ILE A 86 -5.42 -0.92 -3.90
CA ILE A 86 -4.64 -0.43 -2.75
C ILE A 86 -5.08 0.98 -2.38
N LEU A 87 -5.25 1.82 -3.40
CA LEU A 87 -5.74 3.18 -3.25
C LEU A 87 -7.13 3.17 -2.60
N ALA A 88 -8.08 2.45 -3.18
CA ALA A 88 -9.45 2.35 -2.68
C ALA A 88 -9.52 1.76 -1.26
N PHE A 89 -8.62 0.86 -0.89
CA PHE A 89 -8.50 0.31 0.45
C PHE A 89 -8.10 1.40 1.46
N HIS A 90 -7.05 2.17 1.16
CA HIS A 90 -6.61 3.28 2.02
C HIS A 90 -7.65 4.40 2.13
N PHE A 91 -8.52 4.54 1.13
CA PHE A 91 -9.68 5.44 1.17
C PHE A 91 -10.84 4.96 2.04
N GLY A 92 -10.81 3.72 2.52
CA GLY A 92 -11.93 3.09 3.22
C GLY A 92 -13.07 2.67 2.29
N THR A 93 -12.91 2.76 0.97
CA THR A 93 -13.87 2.23 -0.01
C THR A 93 -13.66 0.74 -0.23
N ILE A 94 -13.88 -0.04 0.84
CA ILE A 94 -13.46 -1.45 0.93
C ILE A 94 -14.09 -2.32 -0.18
N ASP A 95 -15.38 -2.19 -0.47
CA ASP A 95 -16.02 -2.97 -1.54
C ASP A 95 -15.43 -2.66 -2.94
N HIS A 96 -15.03 -1.41 -3.16
CA HIS A 96 -14.35 -1.03 -4.40
C HIS A 96 -12.94 -1.63 -4.47
N ALA A 97 -12.22 -1.63 -3.34
CA ALA A 97 -10.91 -2.24 -3.23
C ALA A 97 -10.97 -3.74 -3.58
N ILE A 98 -11.91 -4.48 -2.99
CA ILE A 98 -12.15 -5.90 -3.27
C ILE A 98 -12.34 -6.12 -4.77
N LYS A 99 -13.25 -5.38 -5.41
CA LYS A 99 -13.51 -5.52 -6.85
C LYS A 99 -12.26 -5.24 -7.69
N CYS A 100 -11.45 -4.26 -7.32
CA CYS A 100 -10.19 -3.96 -7.99
C CYS A 100 -9.18 -5.11 -7.86
N PHE A 101 -9.03 -5.68 -6.66
CA PHE A 101 -8.14 -6.83 -6.45
C PHE A 101 -8.62 -8.07 -7.21
N GLU A 102 -9.92 -8.34 -7.24
CA GLU A 102 -10.50 -9.43 -8.04
C GLU A 102 -10.26 -9.23 -9.54
N MET A 103 -10.43 -8.02 -10.05
CA MET A 103 -10.09 -7.70 -11.44
C MET A 103 -8.59 -7.87 -11.71
N SER A 104 -7.72 -7.48 -10.79
CA SER A 104 -6.28 -7.72 -10.90
C SER A 104 -5.98 -9.22 -11.02
N LEU A 105 -6.53 -10.03 -10.12
CA LEU A 105 -6.35 -11.49 -10.10
C LEU A 105 -6.93 -12.18 -11.33
N SER A 106 -8.01 -11.64 -11.91
CA SER A 106 -8.59 -12.18 -13.15
C SER A 106 -7.68 -12.00 -14.38
N LEU A 107 -6.75 -11.04 -14.31
CA LEU A 107 -5.81 -10.73 -15.37
C LEU A 107 -4.45 -11.39 -15.14
N GLU A 108 -3.98 -11.35 -13.89
CA GLU A 108 -2.73 -11.98 -13.48
C GLU A 108 -2.82 -12.40 -12.01
N ILE A 109 -2.64 -13.71 -11.78
CA ILE A 109 -2.61 -14.28 -10.44
C ILE A 109 -1.28 -13.89 -9.78
N THR A 110 -1.35 -13.11 -8.71
CA THR A 110 -0.17 -12.63 -7.97
C THR A 110 -0.41 -12.78 -6.47
N PHE A 111 0.66 -13.06 -5.72
CA PHE A 111 0.54 -13.18 -4.26
C PHE A 111 0.20 -11.83 -3.63
N GLU A 112 0.68 -10.71 -4.20
CA GLU A 112 0.38 -9.36 -3.73
C GLU A 112 -1.11 -9.05 -3.83
N ALA A 113 -1.77 -9.39 -4.94
CA ALA A 113 -3.20 -9.14 -5.08
C ALA A 113 -4.03 -9.97 -4.09
N TYR A 114 -3.64 -11.22 -3.81
CA TYR A 114 -4.28 -12.02 -2.77
C TYR A 114 -4.05 -11.48 -1.36
N TYR A 115 -2.84 -10.99 -1.05
CA TYR A 115 -2.55 -10.33 0.22
C TYR A 115 -3.49 -9.15 0.46
N TRP A 116 -3.59 -8.23 -0.51
CA TRP A 116 -4.43 -7.05 -0.39
C TRP A 116 -5.93 -7.37 -0.39
N LEU A 117 -6.34 -8.42 -1.08
CA LEU A 117 -7.70 -8.94 -1.00
C LEU A 117 -8.02 -9.46 0.41
N GLY A 118 -7.06 -10.16 1.05
CA GLY A 118 -7.17 -10.58 2.46
C GLY A 118 -7.32 -9.41 3.42
N GLU A 119 -6.51 -8.36 3.26
CA GLU A 119 -6.63 -7.11 4.03
C GLU A 119 -8.02 -6.47 3.86
N ALA A 120 -8.54 -6.42 2.62
CA ALA A 120 -9.84 -5.84 2.33
C ALA A 120 -11.00 -6.64 2.94
N TYR A 121 -10.99 -7.97 2.84
CA TYR A 121 -12.00 -8.81 3.48
C TYR A 121 -11.93 -8.74 5.01
N SER A 122 -10.72 -8.65 5.57
CA SER A 122 -10.49 -8.44 7.00
C SER A 122 -11.11 -7.11 7.47
N ALA A 123 -10.86 -6.02 6.74
CA ALA A 123 -11.44 -4.71 7.03
C ALA A 123 -12.98 -4.69 6.90
N LYS A 124 -13.55 -5.54 6.04
CA LYS A 124 -15.00 -5.73 5.89
C LYS A 124 -15.62 -6.59 7.00
N GLY A 125 -14.81 -7.28 7.80
CA GLY A 125 -15.25 -8.21 8.83
C GLY A 125 -15.54 -9.63 8.32
N GLU A 126 -15.22 -9.94 7.07
CA GLU A 126 -15.39 -11.27 6.47
C GLU A 126 -14.16 -12.14 6.80
N LEU A 127 -14.01 -12.50 8.09
CA LEU A 127 -12.77 -13.08 8.64
C LEU A 127 -12.35 -14.39 7.97
N TYR A 128 -13.28 -15.31 7.70
CA TYR A 128 -12.98 -16.58 7.02
C TYR A 128 -12.53 -16.37 5.57
N THR A 129 -13.17 -15.45 4.85
CA THR A 129 -12.80 -15.09 3.46
C THR A 129 -11.40 -14.46 3.44
N ALA A 130 -11.10 -13.60 4.41
CA ALA A 130 -9.78 -13.00 4.57
C ALA A 130 -8.69 -14.06 4.80
N ILE A 131 -8.92 -15.02 5.71
CA ILE A 131 -7.99 -16.14 5.95
C ILE A 131 -7.76 -16.96 4.67
N GLY A 132 -8.82 -17.23 3.89
CA GLY A 132 -8.70 -17.90 2.60
C GLY A 132 -7.79 -17.14 1.63
N ALA A 133 -7.99 -15.84 1.46
CA ALA A 133 -7.16 -15.02 0.58
C ALA A 133 -5.69 -14.95 1.03
N PHE A 134 -5.42 -14.82 2.33
CA PHE A 134 -4.06 -14.88 2.86
C PHE A 134 -3.41 -16.27 2.65
N SER A 135 -4.19 -17.34 2.72
CA SER A 135 -3.71 -18.70 2.48
C SER A 135 -3.28 -18.89 1.02
N GLU A 136 -4.04 -18.34 0.07
CA GLU A 136 -3.65 -18.30 -1.35
C GLU A 136 -2.37 -17.48 -1.58
N CYS A 137 -2.22 -16.33 -0.92
CA CYS A 137 -0.97 -15.54 -0.95
C CYS A 137 0.24 -16.39 -0.52
N ILE A 138 0.14 -17.11 0.59
CA ILE A 138 1.20 -17.98 1.11
C ILE A 138 1.46 -19.15 0.15
N GLY A 139 0.40 -19.81 -0.34
CA GLY A 139 0.47 -20.94 -1.25
C GLY A 139 1.19 -20.61 -2.55
N LEU A 140 0.89 -19.44 -3.13
CA LEU A 140 1.56 -18.94 -4.32
C LEU A 140 3.03 -18.63 -4.04
N CYS A 141 3.39 -17.96 -2.94
CA CYS A 141 4.80 -17.70 -2.68
C CYS A 141 5.62 -18.98 -2.44
N SER A 142 5.05 -19.99 -1.79
CA SER A 142 5.74 -21.27 -1.55
C SER A 142 6.10 -22.02 -2.84
N GLN A 143 5.39 -21.75 -3.94
CA GLN A 143 5.67 -22.36 -5.25
C GLN A 143 6.73 -21.58 -6.05
N TRP A 144 6.84 -20.27 -5.80
CA TRP A 144 7.75 -19.37 -6.49
C TRP A 144 8.85 -18.95 -5.51
N THR A 145 9.86 -19.80 -5.28
CA THR A 145 11.00 -19.58 -4.36
C THR A 145 11.67 -18.20 -4.56
N MET A 146 11.17 -17.16 -3.89
CA MET A 146 11.67 -15.79 -3.97
C MET A 146 11.80 -15.20 -2.56
N GLU A 147 13.04 -14.89 -2.18
CA GLU A 147 13.42 -14.32 -0.89
C GLU A 147 12.86 -12.89 -0.69
N SER A 148 12.56 -12.18 -1.80
CA SER A 148 11.99 -10.83 -1.83
C SER A 148 10.51 -10.75 -1.41
N SER A 149 9.81 -11.88 -1.39
CA SER A 149 8.38 -11.99 -1.06
C SER A 149 8.14 -12.24 0.43
N SER A 150 9.19 -12.32 1.25
CA SER A 150 9.09 -12.82 2.63
C SER A 150 8.26 -11.93 3.55
N GLN A 151 8.26 -10.60 3.33
CA GLN A 151 7.56 -9.67 4.22
C GLN A 151 6.04 -9.75 4.11
N LEU A 152 5.49 -9.77 2.90
CA LEU A 152 4.04 -9.89 2.69
C LEU A 152 3.53 -11.27 3.12
N VAL A 153 4.33 -12.31 2.88
CA VAL A 153 4.00 -13.67 3.32
C VAL A 153 4.03 -13.79 4.84
N GLN A 154 5.04 -13.22 5.50
CA GLN A 154 5.07 -13.17 6.96
C GLN A 154 3.87 -12.39 7.51
N SER A 155 3.56 -11.25 6.90
CA SER A 155 2.39 -10.46 7.28
C SER A 155 1.08 -11.23 7.07
N ALA A 156 0.98 -12.06 6.03
CA ALA A 156 -0.16 -12.94 5.80
C ALA A 156 -0.29 -14.00 6.89
N PHE A 157 0.81 -14.65 7.30
CA PHE A 157 0.81 -15.60 8.43
C PHE A 157 0.37 -14.94 9.75
N ASP A 158 0.92 -13.76 10.04
CA ASP A 158 0.61 -13.00 11.24
C ASP A 158 -0.88 -12.58 11.23
N ASN A 159 -1.39 -12.17 10.07
CA ASN A 159 -2.80 -11.83 9.90
C ASN A 159 -3.73 -13.03 10.08
N ILE A 160 -3.41 -14.21 9.53
CA ILE A 160 -4.20 -15.43 9.77
C ILE A 160 -4.28 -15.70 11.27
N SER A 161 -3.13 -15.72 11.95
CA SER A 161 -3.06 -15.99 13.39
C SER A 161 -3.92 -15.01 14.21
N ARG A 162 -3.87 -13.71 13.84
CA ARG A 162 -4.69 -12.66 14.46
C ARG A 162 -6.18 -12.88 14.23
N LEU A 163 -6.58 -13.23 13.00
CA LEU A 163 -7.97 -13.44 12.63
C LEU A 163 -8.55 -14.70 13.29
N GLU A 164 -7.78 -15.77 13.38
CA GLU A 164 -8.16 -16.98 14.10
C GLU A 164 -8.43 -16.69 15.59
N ALA A 165 -7.54 -15.93 16.24
CA ALA A 165 -7.75 -15.50 17.62
C ALA A 165 -9.01 -14.62 17.78
N GLN A 166 -9.30 -13.76 16.80
CA GLN A 166 -10.51 -12.94 16.78
C GLN A 166 -11.78 -13.78 16.58
N ILE A 167 -11.73 -14.84 15.77
CA ILE A 167 -12.86 -15.76 15.58
C ILE A 167 -13.15 -16.51 16.88
N VAL A 168 -12.11 -17.03 17.54
CA VAL A 168 -12.27 -17.76 18.82
C VAL A 168 -12.91 -16.87 19.87
N SER A 169 -12.49 -15.61 20.00
CA SER A 169 -13.04 -14.69 21.00
C SER A 169 -14.47 -14.21 20.73
N GLN A 170 -15.04 -14.48 19.56
CA GLN A 170 -16.45 -14.20 19.25
C GLN A 170 -17.40 -15.32 19.66
N VAL A 171 -16.87 -16.51 19.98
CA VAL A 171 -17.65 -17.72 20.30
C VAL A 171 -17.73 -17.95 21.81
N ASP A 172 -16.88 -17.29 22.59
CA ASP A 172 -16.87 -17.26 24.07
C ASP A 172 -17.71 -16.10 24.64
#